data_AF-A0A822AUH8-F1
#
_entry.id   AF-A0A822AUH8-F1
#
_cell.length_a   1.000
_cell.length_b   1.000
_cell.length_c   1.000
_cell.angle_alpha   90.00
_cell.angle_beta   90.00
_cell.angle_gamma   90.00
#
_symmetry.space_group_name_H-M   'P 1'
#
loop_
_entity.id
_entity.type
_entity.pdbx_description
1 polymer ?
#
loop_
_entity_poly.entity_id
_entity_poly.type
_entity_poly.pdbx_seq_one_letter_code
_entity_poly.pdbx_strand_id
1 'polypeptide(L)'
;KQRKKSKIEENRRRKQTNDPTKPRRRRTHTYSRTDETSPINRSSSHITTNDVISLMSQFDWTKIQQVQTAYSEAIAYNQVVGVPPYPATHPIHSTLELIRIPTYLSSLRLITYLRKIPEFELFDSEDRVTLIKHNLLAIVFIHIVLIYDPIADIYHEHNTEDPIFQGQDWIEILGEEFYYDITATVKKLIQILEYDRVLIKLLLLIILFTKGFCAYDIEHEPSLNNTLIVFNTHNMYVEILYKYCLHQYGLNRTINLFTKLINRLFDIQRLSAHLKDFV
;
A
#
# COMPACT_ATOMS: atom_id res chain seq x y z
N LYS A 1 -22.61 -17.87 -37.46
CA LYS A 1 -22.90 -16.44 -37.13
C LYS A 1 -24.25 -16.22 -36.42
N GLN A 2 -25.36 -16.88 -36.81
CA GLN A 2 -26.67 -16.72 -36.15
C GLN A 2 -26.70 -17.14 -34.66
N ARG A 3 -26.01 -18.23 -34.27
CA ARG A 3 -25.93 -18.66 -32.84
C ARG A 3 -25.23 -17.65 -31.92
N LYS A 4 -24.31 -16.82 -32.44
CA LYS A 4 -23.64 -15.77 -31.64
C LYS A 4 -24.56 -14.57 -31.39
N LYS A 5 -25.45 -14.22 -32.32
CA LYS A 5 -26.42 -13.13 -32.16
C LYS A 5 -27.52 -13.47 -31.13
N SER A 6 -27.97 -14.73 -31.09
CA SER A 6 -28.98 -15.18 -30.11
C SER A 6 -28.50 -15.11 -28.65
N LYS A 7 -27.24 -15.48 -28.37
CA LYS A 7 -26.68 -15.39 -27.01
C LYS A 7 -26.47 -13.95 -26.52
N ILE A 8 -26.19 -13.01 -27.42
CA ILE A 8 -26.02 -11.60 -27.06
C ILE A 8 -27.36 -10.97 -26.69
N GLU A 9 -28.44 -11.33 -27.40
CA GLU A 9 -29.79 -10.82 -27.12
C GLU A 9 -30.35 -11.36 -25.79
N GLU A 10 -30.08 -12.63 -25.47
CA GLU A 10 -30.51 -13.23 -24.20
C GLU A 10 -29.80 -12.61 -22.99
N ASN A 11 -28.51 -12.29 -23.11
CA ASN A 11 -27.76 -11.59 -22.06
C ASN A 11 -28.20 -10.14 -21.86
N ARG A 12 -28.72 -9.48 -22.90
CA ARG A 12 -29.33 -8.14 -22.76
C ARG A 12 -30.63 -8.17 -21.96
N ARG A 13 -31.47 -9.18 -22.17
CA ARG A 13 -32.74 -9.33 -21.42
C ARG A 13 -32.51 -9.59 -19.93
N ARG A 14 -31.50 -10.38 -19.57
CA ARG A 14 -31.18 -10.67 -18.15
C ARG A 14 -30.65 -9.46 -17.37
N LYS A 15 -30.07 -8.46 -18.05
CA LYS A 15 -29.58 -7.23 -17.39
C LYS A 15 -30.67 -6.19 -17.12
N GLN A 16 -31.83 -6.27 -17.76
CA GLN A 16 -32.94 -5.33 -17.53
C GLN A 16 -33.85 -5.70 -16.34
N THR A 17 -33.74 -6.92 -15.80
CA THR A 17 -34.58 -7.37 -14.68
C THR A 17 -34.00 -7.08 -13.29
N ASN A 18 -32.81 -6.50 -13.18
CA ASN A 18 -32.15 -6.19 -11.90
C ASN A 18 -31.87 -4.68 -11.77
N ASP A 19 -32.92 -3.88 -11.62
CA ASP A 19 -32.82 -2.49 -11.19
C ASP A 19 -33.13 -2.39 -9.69
N PRO A 20 -32.14 -2.07 -8.81
CA PRO A 20 -32.32 -2.09 -7.36
C PRO A 20 -32.92 -0.80 -6.77
N THR A 21 -33.55 0.05 -7.57
CA THR A 21 -34.05 1.37 -7.13
C THR A 21 -35.50 1.38 -6.60
N LYS A 22 -35.85 0.46 -5.70
CA LYS A 22 -37.08 0.58 -4.89
C LYS A 22 -36.79 0.68 -3.38
N PRO A 23 -37.22 1.77 -2.71
CA PRO A 23 -37.02 1.94 -1.27
C PRO A 23 -37.92 0.99 -0.48
N ARG A 24 -37.30 0.04 0.22
CA ARG A 24 -37.99 -0.93 1.09
C ARG A 24 -38.33 -0.25 2.42
N ARG A 25 -39.58 0.18 2.57
CA ARG A 25 -40.17 0.68 3.84
C ARG A 25 -39.93 -0.35 4.96
N ARG A 26 -39.08 -0.02 5.94
CA ARG A 26 -38.93 -0.78 7.18
C ARG A 26 -39.89 -0.23 8.23
N ARG A 27 -40.78 -1.10 8.69
CA ARG A 27 -41.66 -0.91 9.86
C ARG A 27 -40.81 -0.83 11.13
N THR A 28 -41.00 0.24 11.89
CA THR A 28 -40.56 0.38 13.28
C THR A 28 -41.46 -0.47 14.18
N HIS A 29 -40.90 -1.50 14.80
CA HIS A 29 -41.51 -2.15 15.96
C HIS A 29 -40.90 -1.56 17.22
N THR A 30 -41.72 -0.82 17.95
CA THR A 30 -41.51 -0.37 19.33
C THR A 30 -41.58 -1.58 20.25
N TYR A 31 -40.50 -1.86 20.97
CA TYR A 31 -40.52 -2.76 22.13
C TYR A 31 -40.10 -1.96 23.36
N SER A 32 -41.08 -1.70 24.20
CA SER A 32 -40.91 -1.20 25.56
C SER A 32 -40.43 -2.36 26.43
N ARG A 33 -39.29 -2.19 27.10
CA ARG A 33 -38.92 -3.05 28.24
C ARG A 33 -38.26 -2.19 29.30
N THR A 34 -38.98 -2.03 30.39
CA THR A 34 -38.49 -1.60 31.69
C THR A 34 -37.61 -2.71 32.27
N ASP A 35 -36.49 -2.34 32.89
CA ASP A 35 -36.20 -2.64 34.31
C ASP A 35 -34.72 -2.41 34.60
N GLU A 36 -34.52 -1.42 35.47
CA GLU A 36 -33.60 -1.38 36.61
C GLU A 36 -32.38 -2.32 36.61
N THR A 37 -31.18 -1.73 36.50
CA THR A 37 -30.03 -2.13 37.33
C THR A 37 -29.02 -0.97 37.45
N SER A 38 -28.89 -0.51 38.69
CA SER A 38 -27.77 0.15 39.41
C SER A 38 -26.72 1.02 38.68
N PRO A 39 -26.41 2.22 39.20
CA PRO A 39 -25.41 3.11 38.63
C PRO A 39 -23.99 2.67 38.99
N ILE A 40 -23.28 2.09 38.03
CA ILE A 40 -21.82 1.97 38.11
C ILE A 40 -21.26 3.36 37.79
N ASN A 41 -20.80 4.05 38.83
CA ASN A 41 -20.10 5.33 38.76
C ASN A 41 -18.71 5.13 38.14
N ARG A 42 -18.67 4.91 36.81
CA ARG A 42 -17.44 5.02 36.02
C ARG A 42 -17.28 6.49 35.69
N SER A 43 -16.42 7.15 36.45
CA SER A 43 -15.81 8.43 36.09
C SER A 43 -15.07 8.26 34.76
N SER A 44 -15.82 8.30 33.66
CA SER A 44 -15.28 8.38 32.31
C SER A 44 -14.68 9.77 32.23
N SER A 45 -13.38 9.86 32.45
CA SER A 45 -12.59 11.04 32.08
C SER A 45 -12.80 11.22 30.58
N HIS A 46 -13.73 12.11 30.23
CA HIS A 46 -13.90 12.60 28.88
C HIS A 46 -12.56 13.23 28.50
N ILE A 47 -11.72 12.48 27.79
CA ILE A 47 -10.61 13.04 27.03
C ILE A 47 -11.27 14.06 26.11
N THR A 48 -11.09 15.33 26.45
CA THR A 48 -11.71 16.39 25.66
C THR A 48 -10.98 16.43 24.33
N THR A 49 -11.69 16.70 23.25
CA THR A 49 -11.12 16.87 21.90
C THR A 49 -10.02 17.92 21.84
N ASN A 50 -9.89 18.77 22.87
CA ASN A 50 -8.83 19.77 22.99
C ASN A 50 -7.47 19.16 23.39
N ASP A 51 -7.43 18.02 24.09
CA ASP A 51 -6.17 17.32 24.42
C ASP A 51 -5.57 16.63 23.18
N VAL A 52 -6.38 16.43 22.14
CA VAL A 52 -5.99 15.82 20.85
C VAL A 52 -5.22 16.82 19.96
N ILE A 53 -5.36 18.13 20.20
CA ILE A 53 -4.80 19.18 19.33
C ILE A 53 -3.25 19.29 19.42
N SER A 54 -2.61 18.63 20.39
CA SER A 54 -1.14 18.60 20.56
C SER A 54 -0.49 17.22 20.34
N LEU A 55 -1.11 16.32 19.57
CA LEU A 55 -0.58 14.96 19.39
C LEU A 55 0.67 14.87 18.50
N MET A 56 0.79 15.72 17.49
CA MET A 56 1.94 15.76 16.60
C MET A 56 2.97 16.74 17.14
N SER A 57 4.11 16.22 17.58
CA SER A 57 5.24 17.05 18.00
C SER A 57 5.96 17.67 16.79
N GLN A 58 6.78 18.70 17.03
CA GLN A 58 7.65 19.25 15.99
C GLN A 58 8.60 18.18 15.41
N PHE A 59 9.02 17.23 16.23
CA PHE A 59 9.85 16.10 15.80
C PHE A 59 9.09 15.23 14.79
N ASP A 60 7.84 14.88 15.06
CA ASP A 60 7.02 14.05 14.17
C ASP A 60 6.84 14.72 12.80
N TRP A 61 6.54 16.03 12.76
CA TRP A 61 6.42 16.79 11.51
C TRP A 61 7.74 16.86 10.74
N THR A 62 8.85 17.06 11.44
CA THR A 62 10.18 17.09 10.83
C THR A 62 10.51 15.74 10.19
N LYS A 63 10.15 14.63 10.85
CA LYS A 63 10.33 13.28 10.30
C LYS A 63 9.47 13.04 9.07
N ILE A 64 8.20 13.44 9.09
CA ILE A 64 7.33 13.33 7.91
C ILE A 64 7.90 14.13 6.74
N GLN A 65 8.32 15.38 6.96
CA GLN A 65 8.91 16.20 5.92
C GLN A 65 10.19 15.56 5.36
N GLN A 66 11.05 15.05 6.23
CA GLN A 66 12.26 14.34 5.83
C GLN A 66 11.95 13.13 4.95
N VAL A 67 10.97 12.30 5.34
CA VAL A 67 10.51 11.15 4.56
C VAL A 67 9.99 11.58 3.19
N GLN A 68 9.19 12.63 3.14
CA GLN A 68 8.66 13.15 1.88
C GLN A 68 9.76 13.67 0.95
N THR A 69 10.69 14.48 1.48
CA THR A 69 11.83 15.04 0.74
C THR A 69 12.75 13.94 0.22
N ALA A 70 13.13 12.98 1.08
CA ALA A 70 13.98 11.86 0.70
C ALA A 70 13.39 11.08 -0.48
N TYR A 71 12.08 10.85 -0.46
CA TYR A 71 11.39 10.15 -1.55
C TYR A 71 11.39 10.96 -2.84
N SER A 72 11.05 12.26 -2.77
CA SER A 72 11.06 13.15 -3.95
C SER A 72 12.45 13.29 -4.57
N GLU A 73 13.50 13.41 -3.76
CA GLU A 73 14.88 13.45 -4.24
C GLU A 73 15.30 12.12 -4.87
N ALA A 74 14.86 10.98 -4.32
CA ALA A 74 15.16 9.68 -4.88
C ALA A 74 14.50 9.46 -6.25
N ILE A 75 13.28 9.97 -6.45
CA ILE A 75 12.65 10.01 -7.78
C ILE A 75 13.49 10.85 -8.72
N ALA A 76 13.79 12.10 -8.35
CA ALA A 76 14.53 13.03 -9.20
C ALA A 76 15.92 12.49 -9.61
N TYR A 77 16.63 11.86 -8.66
CA TYR A 77 17.97 11.30 -8.91
C TYR A 77 17.96 10.10 -9.87
N ASN A 78 16.87 9.33 -9.90
CA ASN A 78 16.72 8.13 -10.72
C ASN A 78 15.70 8.34 -11.86
N GLN A 79 15.56 9.57 -12.37
CA GLN A 79 14.75 9.81 -13.57
C GLN A 79 15.44 9.20 -14.79
N VAL A 80 14.65 8.54 -15.63
CA VAL A 80 15.15 7.96 -16.88
C VAL A 80 14.86 8.94 -18.00
N VAL A 81 15.90 9.52 -18.59
CA VAL A 81 15.78 10.47 -19.71
C VAL A 81 16.12 9.77 -21.02
N GLY A 82 15.35 10.04 -22.08
CA GLY A 82 15.66 9.57 -23.43
C GLY A 82 15.29 8.10 -23.70
N VAL A 83 14.56 7.45 -22.79
CA VAL A 83 13.96 6.14 -23.08
C VAL A 83 12.60 6.37 -23.74
N PRO A 84 12.36 5.87 -24.96
CA PRO A 84 11.08 6.03 -25.63
C PRO A 84 9.95 5.41 -24.78
N PRO A 85 8.75 6.01 -24.79
CA PRO A 85 7.61 5.48 -24.05
C PRO A 85 7.31 4.05 -24.49
N TYR A 86 7.03 3.19 -23.50
CA TYR A 86 6.65 1.81 -23.75
C TYR A 86 5.22 1.74 -24.32
N PRO A 87 4.91 0.81 -25.26
CA PRO A 87 5.80 -0.17 -25.88
C PRO A 87 6.68 0.48 -26.96
N ALA A 88 7.99 0.45 -26.75
CA ALA A 88 8.96 1.03 -27.67
C ALA A 88 9.26 0.07 -28.82
N THR A 89 8.27 -0.31 -29.64
CA THR A 89 8.41 -1.04 -30.93
C THR A 89 9.28 -2.31 -30.98
N HIS A 90 9.86 -2.75 -29.87
CA HIS A 90 10.74 -3.90 -29.79
C HIS A 90 9.93 -5.05 -29.20
N PRO A 91 9.75 -6.15 -29.94
CA PRO A 91 9.13 -7.33 -29.38
C PRO A 91 9.98 -7.78 -28.18
N ILE A 92 9.34 -7.95 -27.03
CA ILE A 92 10.04 -8.52 -25.89
C ILE A 92 10.40 -9.95 -26.21
N HIS A 93 11.69 -10.25 -26.12
CA HIS A 93 12.22 -11.57 -26.43
C HIS A 93 12.26 -12.49 -25.20
N SER A 94 12.06 -11.93 -23.99
CA SER A 94 12.00 -12.70 -22.74
C SER A 94 11.13 -12.02 -21.68
N THR A 95 10.29 -12.80 -21.00
CA THR A 95 9.53 -12.41 -19.79
C THR A 95 10.43 -11.76 -18.73
N LEU A 96 11.71 -12.13 -18.70
CA LEU A 96 12.71 -11.64 -17.76
C LEU A 96 13.18 -10.21 -18.08
N GLU A 97 13.11 -9.76 -19.33
CA GLU A 97 13.37 -8.36 -19.71
C GLU A 97 12.22 -7.43 -19.31
N LEU A 98 11.02 -7.99 -19.29
CA LEU A 98 9.74 -7.31 -19.06
C LEU A 98 9.50 -7.05 -17.55
N ILE A 99 9.88 -7.99 -16.69
CA ILE A 99 9.96 -7.78 -15.22
C ILE A 99 11.00 -6.71 -14.88
N ARG A 100 12.11 -6.64 -15.63
CA ARG A 100 13.26 -5.81 -15.27
C ARG A 100 12.90 -4.34 -15.26
N ILE A 101 12.38 -3.72 -16.32
CA ILE A 101 12.39 -2.25 -16.37
C ILE A 101 11.54 -1.59 -15.27
N PRO A 102 10.23 -1.87 -15.11
CA PRO A 102 9.42 -1.23 -14.07
C PRO A 102 9.91 -1.59 -12.66
N THR A 103 10.16 -2.88 -12.41
CA THR A 103 10.56 -3.36 -11.09
C THR A 103 11.95 -2.86 -10.71
N TYR A 104 12.89 -2.82 -11.66
CA TYR A 104 14.24 -2.28 -11.46
C TYR A 104 14.20 -0.79 -11.17
N LEU A 105 13.45 -0.01 -11.97
CA LEU A 105 13.34 1.43 -11.77
C LEU A 105 12.74 1.76 -10.40
N SER A 106 11.64 1.09 -10.03
CA SER A 106 11.05 1.20 -8.70
C SER A 106 12.03 0.77 -7.61
N SER A 107 12.75 -0.34 -7.79
CA SER A 107 13.73 -0.83 -6.82
C SER A 107 14.89 0.14 -6.62
N LEU A 108 15.46 0.70 -7.69
CA LEU A 108 16.53 1.70 -7.60
C LEU A 108 16.09 2.95 -6.84
N ARG A 109 14.89 3.44 -7.14
CA ARG A 109 14.30 4.60 -6.44
C ARG A 109 14.08 4.31 -4.98
N LEU A 110 13.49 3.16 -4.67
CA LEU A 110 13.26 2.73 -3.30
C LEU A 110 14.58 2.59 -2.55
N ILE A 111 15.59 1.90 -3.11
CA ILE A 111 16.91 1.80 -2.47
C ILE A 111 17.53 3.18 -2.25
N THR A 112 17.45 4.09 -3.22
CA THR A 112 17.96 5.47 -3.08
C THR A 112 17.21 6.24 -2.01
N TYR A 113 15.88 6.09 -1.95
CA TYR A 113 15.01 6.67 -0.93
C TYR A 113 15.38 6.16 0.46
N LEU A 114 15.53 4.84 0.63
CA LEU A 114 15.86 4.21 1.90
C LEU A 114 17.24 4.65 2.42
N ARG A 115 18.23 4.79 1.54
CA ARG A 115 19.57 5.31 1.89
C ARG A 115 19.57 6.78 2.32
N LYS A 116 18.52 7.54 2.01
CA LYS A 116 18.35 8.94 2.46
C LYS A 116 17.68 9.04 3.82
N ILE A 117 17.22 7.94 4.40
CA ILE A 117 16.62 7.90 5.75
C ILE A 117 17.74 7.77 6.79
N PRO A 118 17.94 8.74 7.70
CA PRO A 118 19.06 8.70 8.63
C PRO A 118 19.06 7.48 9.54
N GLU A 119 17.89 7.02 9.99
CA GLU A 119 17.79 5.85 10.86
C GLU A 119 18.26 4.58 10.16
N PHE A 120 18.13 4.49 8.83
CA PHE A 120 18.63 3.34 8.09
C PHE A 120 20.16 3.31 8.08
N GLU A 121 20.82 4.46 8.03
CA GLU A 121 22.29 4.57 8.08
C GLU A 121 22.87 4.28 9.48
N LEU A 122 22.04 4.19 10.52
CA LEU A 122 22.48 3.77 11.86
C LEU A 122 22.72 2.26 11.96
N PHE A 123 22.21 1.48 11.00
CA PHE A 123 22.36 0.02 11.00
C PHE A 123 23.69 -0.38 10.34
N ASP A 124 24.25 -1.50 10.77
CA ASP A 124 25.40 -2.08 10.09
C ASP A 124 25.03 -2.50 8.65
N SER A 125 26.05 -2.68 7.81
CA SER A 125 25.84 -3.00 6.40
C SER A 125 25.12 -4.33 6.18
N GLU A 126 25.31 -5.30 7.06
CA GLU A 126 24.69 -6.62 6.94
C GLU A 126 23.19 -6.55 7.27
N ASP A 127 22.82 -5.86 8.34
CA ASP A 127 21.42 -5.61 8.69
C ASP A 127 20.70 -4.82 7.59
N ARG A 128 21.34 -3.79 7.02
CA ARG A 128 20.76 -3.02 5.90
C ARG A 128 20.49 -3.88 4.68
N VAL A 129 21.47 -4.70 4.28
CA VAL A 129 21.32 -5.62 3.14
C VAL A 129 20.24 -6.65 3.42
N THR A 130 20.18 -7.18 4.64
CA THR A 130 19.16 -8.15 5.08
C THR A 130 17.77 -7.54 4.98
N LEU A 131 17.54 -6.37 5.56
CA LEU A 131 16.23 -5.70 5.52
C LEU A 131 15.79 -5.39 4.09
N ILE A 132 16.69 -4.85 3.25
CA ILE A 132 16.38 -4.60 1.83
C ILE A 132 16.05 -5.91 1.12
N LYS A 133 16.94 -6.92 1.19
CA LYS A 133 16.79 -8.17 0.45
C LYS A 133 15.46 -8.86 0.73
N HIS A 134 15.04 -8.91 1.99
CA HIS A 134 13.84 -9.66 2.38
C HIS A 134 12.56 -8.83 2.25
N ASN A 135 12.62 -7.49 2.38
CA ASN A 135 11.40 -6.66 2.36
C ASN A 135 11.17 -5.88 1.07
N LEU A 136 12.16 -5.74 0.18
CA LEU A 136 12.06 -4.88 -1.01
C LEU A 136 10.87 -5.23 -1.91
N LEU A 137 10.57 -6.51 -2.10
CA LEU A 137 9.44 -6.89 -2.95
C LEU A 137 8.09 -6.40 -2.39
N ALA A 138 7.85 -6.55 -1.09
CA ALA A 138 6.65 -6.01 -0.46
C ALA A 138 6.60 -4.48 -0.54
N ILE A 139 7.75 -3.81 -0.38
CA ILE A 139 7.88 -2.36 -0.53
C ILE A 139 7.52 -1.94 -1.97
N VAL A 140 7.94 -2.69 -3.00
CA VAL A 140 7.56 -2.45 -4.40
C VAL A 140 6.05 -2.52 -4.58
N PHE A 141 5.36 -3.51 -4.00
CA PHE A 141 3.89 -3.58 -4.11
C PHE A 141 3.17 -2.43 -3.42
N ILE A 142 3.70 -1.90 -2.31
CA ILE A 142 3.15 -0.68 -1.71
C ILE A 142 3.50 0.55 -2.54
N HIS A 143 4.68 0.61 -3.15
CA HIS A 143 5.06 1.71 -4.04
C HIS A 143 4.15 1.80 -5.28
N ILE A 144 3.64 0.68 -5.77
CA ILE A 144 2.63 0.67 -6.85
C ILE A 144 1.42 1.56 -6.50
N VAL A 145 1.01 1.64 -5.23
CA VAL A 145 -0.09 2.51 -4.76
C VAL A 145 0.19 4.00 -5.06
N LEU A 146 1.45 4.41 -5.12
CA LEU A 146 1.85 5.80 -5.41
C LEU A 146 1.87 6.14 -6.90
N ILE A 147 1.98 5.15 -7.78
CA ILE A 147 2.21 5.35 -9.22
C ILE A 147 1.08 4.81 -10.09
N TYR A 148 0.14 4.04 -9.53
CA TYR A 148 -0.96 3.43 -10.27
C TYR A 148 -2.17 4.36 -10.37
N ASP A 149 -2.60 4.64 -11.59
CA ASP A 149 -3.88 5.25 -11.90
C ASP A 149 -4.91 4.17 -12.25
N PRO A 150 -5.91 3.91 -11.37
CA PRO A 150 -6.91 2.88 -11.60
C PRO A 150 -7.93 3.22 -12.68
N ILE A 151 -8.01 4.47 -13.14
CA ILE A 151 -8.96 4.90 -14.18
C ILE A 151 -8.39 4.60 -15.56
N ALA A 152 -7.15 5.02 -15.81
CA ALA A 152 -6.47 4.78 -17.07
C ALA A 152 -5.77 3.41 -17.12
N ASP A 153 -5.68 2.72 -15.99
CA ASP A 153 -4.97 1.44 -15.83
C ASP A 153 -3.49 1.55 -16.22
N ILE A 154 -2.85 2.62 -15.74
CA ILE A 154 -1.45 2.96 -16.04
C ILE A 154 -0.62 3.07 -14.76
N TYR A 155 0.67 2.82 -14.91
CA TYR A 155 1.68 2.89 -13.86
C TYR A 155 2.73 3.90 -14.29
N HIS A 156 2.79 5.02 -13.59
CA HIS A 156 3.69 6.11 -13.95
C HIS A 156 4.03 6.96 -12.71
N GLU A 157 5.32 7.26 -12.54
CA GLU A 157 5.76 8.13 -11.46
C GLU A 157 5.41 9.58 -11.78
N HIS A 158 4.63 10.21 -10.90
CA HIS A 158 4.14 11.56 -11.14
C HIS A 158 5.30 12.58 -11.28
N ASN A 159 5.15 13.50 -12.24
CA ASN A 159 6.13 14.56 -12.53
C ASN A 159 7.50 14.03 -13.00
N THR A 160 7.49 12.94 -13.76
CA THR A 160 8.68 12.39 -14.40
C THR A 160 8.44 12.25 -15.90
N GLU A 161 9.51 12.12 -16.68
CA GLU A 161 9.44 11.74 -18.10
C GLU A 161 9.62 10.22 -18.29
N ASP A 162 9.39 9.44 -17.24
CA ASP A 162 9.60 8.00 -17.30
C ASP A 162 8.62 7.32 -18.27
N PRO A 163 8.97 6.11 -18.75
CA PRO A 163 8.02 5.27 -19.47
C PRO A 163 6.73 5.06 -18.67
N ILE A 164 5.60 5.12 -19.38
CA ILE A 164 4.29 4.75 -18.85
C ILE A 164 4.08 3.27 -19.15
N PHE A 165 3.76 2.49 -18.12
CA PHE A 165 3.39 1.09 -18.28
C PHE A 165 1.87 0.95 -18.18
N GLN A 166 1.27 0.19 -19.07
CA GLN A 166 -0.16 -0.14 -19.07
C GLN A 166 -0.40 -1.45 -18.32
N GLY A 167 -1.62 -1.65 -17.83
CA GLY A 167 -2.05 -2.92 -17.24
C GLY A 167 -1.82 -4.13 -18.15
N GLN A 168 -1.99 -3.95 -19.46
CA GLN A 168 -1.72 -4.99 -20.46
C GLN A 168 -0.26 -5.46 -20.43
N ASP A 169 0.68 -4.55 -20.18
CA ASP A 169 2.11 -4.88 -20.09
C ASP A 169 2.34 -5.79 -18.88
N TRP A 170 1.71 -5.47 -17.73
CA TRP A 170 1.77 -6.32 -16.54
C TRP A 170 1.09 -7.67 -16.71
N ILE A 171 0.01 -7.76 -17.49
CA ILE A 171 -0.64 -9.04 -17.84
C ILE A 171 0.31 -9.92 -18.66
N GLU A 172 1.03 -9.33 -19.62
CA GLU A 172 2.03 -10.05 -20.42
C GLU A 172 3.24 -10.50 -19.58
N ILE A 173 3.63 -9.70 -18.57
CA ILE A 173 4.75 -9.99 -17.67
C ILE A 173 4.41 -11.09 -16.66
N LEU A 174 3.30 -10.90 -15.93
CA LEU A 174 2.98 -11.66 -14.71
C LEU A 174 1.85 -12.68 -14.90
N GLY A 175 1.18 -12.64 -16.05
CA GLY A 175 -0.06 -13.38 -16.27
C GLY A 175 -1.28 -12.64 -15.75
N GLU A 176 -2.41 -12.93 -16.37
CA GLU A 176 -3.70 -12.26 -16.13
C GLU A 176 -4.19 -12.44 -14.67
N GLU A 177 -4.06 -13.65 -14.12
CA GLU A 177 -4.54 -13.96 -12.76
C GLU A 177 -3.78 -13.15 -11.70
N PHE A 178 -2.45 -13.18 -11.73
CA PHE A 178 -1.62 -12.48 -10.76
C PHE A 178 -1.77 -10.95 -10.88
N TYR A 179 -1.88 -10.44 -12.12
CA TYR A 179 -2.18 -9.04 -12.37
C TYR A 179 -3.47 -8.57 -11.69
N TYR A 180 -4.56 -9.33 -11.82
CA TYR A 180 -5.83 -8.97 -11.18
C TYR A 180 -5.75 -9.03 -9.65
N ASP A 181 -5.00 -9.97 -9.08
CA ASP A 181 -4.80 -10.04 -7.64
C ASP A 181 -4.01 -8.84 -7.10
N ILE A 182 -2.94 -8.42 -7.79
CA ILE A 182 -2.19 -7.20 -7.46
C ILE A 182 -3.10 -5.98 -7.56
N THR A 183 -3.73 -5.76 -8.72
CA THR A 183 -4.52 -4.55 -8.95
C THR A 183 -5.73 -4.46 -8.03
N ALA A 184 -6.39 -5.58 -7.72
CA ALA A 184 -7.45 -5.61 -6.73
C ALA A 184 -6.95 -5.22 -5.33
N THR A 185 -5.74 -5.65 -4.95
CA THR A 185 -5.12 -5.30 -3.67
C THR A 185 -4.73 -3.82 -3.62
N VAL A 186 -4.08 -3.33 -4.69
CA VAL A 186 -3.69 -1.91 -4.84
C VAL A 186 -4.92 -1.00 -4.83
N LYS A 187 -5.98 -1.31 -5.58
CA LYS A 187 -7.23 -0.52 -5.59
C LYS A 187 -7.87 -0.42 -4.21
N LYS A 188 -7.85 -1.50 -3.43
CA LYS A 188 -8.34 -1.48 -2.04
C LYS A 188 -7.45 -0.61 -1.14
N LEU A 189 -6.12 -0.68 -1.30
CA LEU A 189 -5.18 0.17 -0.56
C LEU A 189 -5.41 1.66 -0.88
N ILE A 190 -5.53 2.00 -2.16
CA ILE A 190 -5.88 3.35 -2.62
C ILE A 190 -7.17 3.84 -1.95
N GLN A 191 -8.22 3.01 -1.92
CA GLN A 191 -9.49 3.38 -1.27
C GLN A 191 -9.37 3.58 0.24
N ILE A 192 -8.51 2.81 0.92
CA ILE A 192 -8.29 2.94 2.37
C ILE A 192 -7.46 4.19 2.69
N LEU A 193 -6.44 4.45 1.89
CA LEU A 193 -5.46 5.52 2.10
C LEU A 193 -5.88 6.85 1.49
N GLU A 194 -6.91 6.87 0.64
CA GLU A 194 -7.44 8.06 -0.03
C GLU A 194 -6.35 8.87 -0.75
N TYR A 195 -5.38 8.17 -1.35
CA TYR A 195 -4.18 8.75 -1.98
C TYR A 195 -3.33 9.64 -1.06
N ASP A 196 -3.43 9.51 0.26
CA ASP A 196 -2.53 10.20 1.19
C ASP A 196 -1.10 9.66 1.05
N ARG A 197 -0.26 10.42 0.33
CA ARG A 197 1.13 10.08 0.05
C ARG A 197 2.00 10.07 1.30
N VAL A 198 1.63 10.74 2.39
CA VAL A 198 2.35 10.65 3.67
C VAL A 198 2.19 9.26 4.25
N LEU A 199 0.94 8.77 4.34
CA LEU A 199 0.64 7.44 4.87
C LEU A 199 1.39 6.36 4.09
N ILE A 200 1.35 6.43 2.76
CA ILE A 200 1.98 5.41 1.91
C ILE A 200 3.50 5.41 2.12
N LYS A 201 4.16 6.58 2.15
CA LYS A 201 5.62 6.66 2.35
C LYS A 201 6.06 6.20 3.74
N LEU A 202 5.29 6.48 4.78
CA LEU A 202 5.52 5.94 6.12
C LEU A 202 5.34 4.41 6.14
N LEU A 203 4.34 3.88 5.44
CA LEU A 203 4.14 2.43 5.30
C LEU A 203 5.33 1.74 4.62
N LEU A 204 5.96 2.36 3.61
CA LEU A 204 7.18 1.83 2.98
C LEU A 204 8.29 1.59 4.03
N LEU A 205 8.48 2.52 4.97
CA LEU A 205 9.49 2.40 6.03
C LEU A 205 9.11 1.39 7.11
N ILE A 206 7.84 1.38 7.52
CA ILE A 206 7.33 0.40 8.48
C ILE A 206 7.55 -1.03 7.95
N ILE A 207 7.26 -1.27 6.67
CA ILE A 207 7.49 -2.58 6.04
C ILE A 207 8.97 -2.89 5.94
N LEU A 208 9.82 -1.92 5.56
CA LEU A 208 11.27 -2.12 5.54
C LEU A 208 11.80 -2.57 6.89
N PHE A 209 11.40 -1.91 7.98
CA PHE A 209 11.91 -2.17 9.33
C PHE A 209 11.18 -3.32 10.04
N THR A 210 10.24 -3.98 9.37
CA THR A 210 9.60 -5.20 9.90
C THR A 210 10.43 -6.42 9.51
N LYS A 211 11.14 -7.01 10.47
CA LYS A 211 11.79 -8.31 10.28
C LYS A 211 10.74 -9.38 9.98
N GLY A 212 11.00 -10.24 8.99
CA GLY A 212 10.07 -11.32 8.63
C GLY A 212 8.75 -10.85 8.03
N PHE A 213 8.69 -9.63 7.47
CA PHE A 213 7.47 -9.18 6.80
C PHE A 213 7.12 -10.11 5.64
N CYS A 214 8.10 -10.42 4.78
CA CYS A 214 7.92 -11.38 3.71
C CYS A 214 8.03 -12.82 4.23
N ALA A 215 6.88 -13.39 4.62
CA ALA A 215 6.81 -14.70 5.28
C ALA A 215 7.39 -15.89 4.50
N TYR A 216 7.65 -15.73 3.20
CA TYR A 216 8.14 -16.80 2.31
C TYR A 216 9.63 -17.13 2.47
N ASP A 217 10.37 -16.39 3.30
CA ASP A 217 11.80 -16.64 3.53
C ASP A 217 12.20 -16.61 5.01
N ILE A 218 11.24 -16.78 5.92
CA ILE A 218 11.49 -16.74 7.37
C ILE A 218 12.59 -17.73 7.78
N GLU A 219 12.67 -18.89 7.14
CA GLU A 219 13.68 -19.91 7.45
C GLU A 219 15.10 -19.53 7.01
N HIS A 220 15.24 -18.68 5.98
CA HIS A 220 16.55 -18.27 5.45
C HIS A 220 16.91 -16.83 5.80
N GLU A 221 15.98 -16.04 6.36
CA GLU A 221 16.25 -14.68 6.80
C GLU A 221 17.23 -14.73 7.98
N PRO A 222 18.46 -14.20 7.80
CA PRO A 222 19.45 -14.21 8.87
C PRO A 222 18.96 -13.37 10.05
N SER A 223 19.47 -13.68 11.23
CA SER A 223 19.21 -12.85 12.40
C SER A 223 19.90 -11.51 12.25
N LEU A 224 19.17 -10.44 12.58
CA LEU A 224 19.71 -9.08 12.59
C LEU A 224 20.68 -8.93 13.76
N ASN A 225 21.86 -8.37 13.48
CA ASN A 225 22.90 -8.09 14.45
C ASN A 225 22.39 -7.16 15.56
N ASN A 226 21.59 -6.14 15.21
CA ASN A 226 21.00 -5.22 16.18
C ASN A 226 19.47 -5.11 16.08
N THR A 227 18.80 -6.22 16.42
CA THR A 227 17.33 -6.33 16.41
C THR A 227 16.64 -5.22 17.23
N LEU A 228 17.25 -4.75 18.34
CA LEU A 228 16.65 -3.72 19.19
C LEU A 228 16.57 -2.36 18.50
N ILE A 229 17.63 -1.91 17.82
CA ILE A 229 17.60 -0.61 17.11
C ILE A 229 16.60 -0.67 15.95
N VAL A 230 16.54 -1.79 15.22
CA VAL A 230 15.57 -1.98 14.14
C VAL A 230 14.14 -1.93 14.67
N PHE A 231 13.85 -2.61 15.77
CA PHE A 231 12.53 -2.58 16.42
C PHE A 231 12.14 -1.18 16.92
N ASN A 232 13.08 -0.45 17.53
CA ASN A 232 12.83 0.93 17.98
C ASN A 232 12.56 1.87 16.80
N THR A 233 13.32 1.71 15.71
CA THR A 233 13.13 2.50 14.48
C THR A 233 11.77 2.20 13.85
N HIS A 234 11.39 0.92 13.76
CA HIS A 234 10.07 0.49 13.32
C HIS A 234 8.96 1.15 14.15
N ASN A 235 9.03 1.05 15.48
CA ASN A 235 8.01 1.59 16.37
C ASN A 235 7.90 3.12 16.28
N MET A 236 9.03 3.82 16.10
CA MET A 236 9.02 5.26 15.87
C MET A 236 8.16 5.62 14.65
N TYR A 237 8.34 4.94 13.51
CA TYR A 237 7.55 5.22 12.31
C TYR A 237 6.08 4.77 12.44
N VAL A 238 5.79 3.69 13.17
CA VAL A 238 4.42 3.28 13.51
C VAL A 238 3.73 4.32 14.39
N GLU A 239 4.42 4.86 15.40
CA GLU A 239 3.91 5.89 16.28
C GLU A 239 3.64 7.19 15.53
N ILE A 240 4.56 7.62 14.67
CA ILE A 240 4.38 8.79 13.78
C ILE A 240 3.16 8.59 12.87
N LEU A 241 3.02 7.41 12.24
CA LEU A 241 1.86 7.09 11.41
C LEU A 241 0.55 7.15 12.22
N TYR A 242 0.54 6.60 13.43
CA TYR A 242 -0.63 6.59 14.30
C TYR A 242 -1.01 8.01 14.73
N LYS A 243 -0.05 8.82 15.20
CA LYS A 243 -0.27 10.23 15.56
C LYS A 243 -0.76 11.06 14.38
N TYR A 244 -0.16 10.87 13.20
CA TYR A 244 -0.58 11.53 11.98
C TYR A 244 -2.03 11.18 11.63
N CYS A 245 -2.40 9.89 11.63
CA CYS A 245 -3.78 9.47 11.41
C CYS A 245 -4.74 10.05 12.46
N LEU A 246 -4.34 10.04 13.73
CA LEU A 246 -5.17 10.55 14.83
C LEU A 246 -5.42 12.05 14.67
N HIS A 247 -4.38 12.80 14.27
CA HIS A 247 -4.45 14.22 13.96
C HIS A 247 -5.35 14.50 12.73
N GLN A 248 -5.21 13.74 11.65
CA GLN A 248 -5.95 13.99 10.39
C GLN A 248 -7.41 13.49 10.41
N TYR A 249 -7.65 12.36 11.07
CA TYR A 249 -8.88 11.59 10.90
C TYR A 249 -9.66 11.38 12.19
N GLY A 250 -9.05 11.66 13.34
CA GLY A 250 -9.60 11.37 14.66
C GLY A 250 -9.54 9.87 15.03
N LEU A 251 -9.87 9.57 16.29
CA LEU A 251 -9.62 8.26 16.90
C LEU A 251 -10.34 7.12 16.19
N ASN A 252 -11.66 7.24 16.00
CA ASN A 252 -12.48 6.15 15.45
C ASN A 252 -12.05 5.78 14.02
N ARG A 253 -11.75 6.79 13.20
CA ARG A 253 -11.32 6.56 11.81
C ARG A 253 -9.90 6.00 11.78
N THR A 254 -9.02 6.44 12.67
CA THR A 254 -7.66 5.90 12.83
C THR A 254 -7.69 4.41 13.15
N ILE A 255 -8.47 3.99 14.15
CA ILE A 255 -8.59 2.57 14.52
C ILE A 255 -9.08 1.74 13.31
N ASN A 256 -10.13 2.20 12.64
CA ASN A 256 -10.68 1.53 11.46
C ASN A 256 -9.66 1.45 10.30
N LEU A 257 -8.91 2.53 10.07
CA LEU A 257 -7.87 2.60 9.06
C LEU A 257 -6.77 1.58 9.36
N PHE A 258 -6.25 1.53 10.58
CA PHE A 258 -5.21 0.56 10.97
C PHE A 258 -5.69 -0.89 10.86
N THR A 259 -6.91 -1.21 11.31
CA THR A 259 -7.49 -2.55 11.14
C THR A 259 -7.57 -2.96 9.66
N LYS A 260 -8.02 -2.04 8.80
CA LYS A 260 -8.08 -2.30 7.35
C LYS A 260 -6.68 -2.44 6.74
N LEU A 261 -5.73 -1.60 7.12
CA LEU A 261 -4.35 -1.66 6.64
C LEU A 261 -3.69 -2.98 6.98
N ILE A 262 -3.76 -3.45 8.24
CA ILE A 262 -3.19 -4.74 8.66
C ILE A 262 -3.72 -5.88 7.76
N ASN A 263 -5.04 -5.91 7.50
CA ASN A 263 -5.64 -6.90 6.61
C ASN A 263 -5.12 -6.81 5.16
N ARG A 264 -4.77 -5.61 4.67
CA ARG A 264 -4.17 -5.45 3.34
C ARG A 264 -2.69 -5.84 3.34
N LEU A 265 -1.95 -5.61 4.42
CA LEU A 265 -0.56 -6.03 4.53
C LEU A 265 -0.42 -7.55 4.42
N PHE A 266 -1.36 -8.33 4.98
CA PHE A 266 -1.40 -9.78 4.76
C PHE A 266 -1.60 -10.17 3.30
N ASP A 267 -2.44 -9.44 2.55
CA ASP A 267 -2.59 -9.70 1.11
C ASP A 267 -1.31 -9.37 0.34
N ILE A 268 -0.59 -8.32 0.71
CA ILE A 268 0.72 -8.00 0.13
C ILE A 268 1.73 -9.11 0.43
N GLN A 269 1.78 -9.63 1.67
CA GLN A 269 2.63 -10.77 2.02
C GLN A 269 2.31 -12.01 1.16
N ARG A 270 1.02 -12.31 0.96
CA ARG A 270 0.59 -13.41 0.09
C ARG A 270 1.02 -13.19 -1.36
N LEU A 271 0.85 -11.98 -1.89
CA LEU A 271 1.30 -11.63 -3.24
C LEU A 271 2.81 -11.80 -3.39
N SER A 272 3.60 -11.38 -2.39
CA SER A 272 5.05 -11.52 -2.43
C SER A 272 5.50 -12.97 -2.39
N ALA A 273 4.81 -13.83 -1.61
CA ALA A 273 5.05 -15.26 -1.61
C ALA A 273 4.76 -15.89 -2.99
N HIS A 274 3.61 -15.56 -3.58
CA HIS A 274 3.22 -16.10 -4.89
C HIS A 274 4.15 -15.63 -6.03
N LEU A 275 4.65 -14.38 -6.00
CA LEU A 275 5.62 -13.93 -7.00
C LEU A 275 6.95 -14.68 -6.90
N LYS A 276 7.41 -15.05 -5.70
CA LYS A 276 8.64 -15.83 -5.53
C LYS A 276 8.55 -17.19 -6.22
N ASP A 277 7.38 -17.83 -6.21
CA ASP A 277 7.19 -19.12 -6.91
C ASP A 277 7.21 -18.98 -8.44
N PHE A 278 7.08 -17.75 -8.94
CA PHE A 278 7.04 -17.43 -10.37
C PHE A 278 8.43 -17.13 -10.96
N VAL A 279 9.41 -16.74 -10.14
CA VAL A 279 10.77 -16.29 -10.52
C VAL A 279 11.80 -17.36 -10.19
#